data_AF-A0A4Q1S1N2-F1
#
_entry.id   AF-A0A4Q1S1N2-F1
#
_cell.length_a   1.000
_cell.length_b   1.000
_cell.length_c   1.000
_cell.angle_alpha   90.00
_cell.angle_beta   90.00
_cell.angle_gamma   90.00
#
_symmetry.space_group_name_H-M   'P 1'
#
loop_
_entity.id
_entity.type
_entity.pdbx_description
1 polymer ?
#
loop_
_entity_poly.entity_id
_entity_poly.type
_entity_poly.pdbx_seq_one_letter_code
_entity_poly.pdbx_strand_id
1 'polypeptide(L)'
;MSVESLQAPTVPYGELVPVTVHFDDLDALGMLHNSRYPLLAERAWAEYWHGRGFRFDGDWAAAGDMCNVIKEMRVSYERPITRPGRYAAHLWVERLGRTGLTYGFRLCSADGAETYAQGHRVLVRVDARTLRPTPWSDRARAVAADLLRPATAEAEAEAETDVAADAA
;
A
#
# COMPACT_ATOMS: atom_id res chain seq x y z
N MET A 1 15.00 6.24 34.34
CA MET A 1 14.44 5.37 33.28
C MET A 1 14.75 6.06 31.97
N SER A 2 15.89 5.76 31.37
CA SER A 2 16.27 6.32 30.07
C SER A 2 15.39 5.65 29.02
N VAL A 3 14.57 6.43 28.32
CA VAL A 3 13.82 5.91 27.18
C VAL A 3 14.85 5.76 26.06
N GLU A 4 15.32 4.54 25.88
CA GLU A 4 16.18 4.20 24.74
C GLU A 4 15.39 4.57 23.48
N SER A 5 15.91 5.54 22.73
CA SER A 5 15.32 5.95 21.46
C SER A 5 15.46 4.76 20.52
N LEU A 6 14.39 3.98 20.38
CA LEU A 6 14.30 2.93 19.36
C LEU A 6 14.57 3.61 18.01
N GLN A 7 15.69 3.27 17.41
CA GLN A 7 16.04 3.74 16.08
C GLN A 7 14.87 3.37 15.16
N ALA A 8 14.31 4.37 14.47
CA ALA A 8 13.18 4.12 13.59
C ALA A 8 13.62 3.06 12.54
N PRO A 9 12.84 2.00 12.34
CA PRO A 9 13.18 0.98 11.35
C PRO A 9 13.32 1.63 9.98
N THR A 10 14.48 1.47 9.34
CA THR A 10 14.77 2.05 8.03
C THR A 10 14.50 1.02 6.94
N VAL A 11 13.54 1.30 6.07
CA VAL A 11 13.34 0.56 4.82
C VAL A 11 14.15 1.19 3.69
N PRO A 12 14.65 0.41 2.72
CA PRO A 12 15.49 0.93 1.64
C PRO A 12 14.74 1.84 0.65
N TYR A 13 13.42 1.71 0.58
CA TYR A 13 12.49 2.54 -0.18
C TYR A 13 11.12 2.48 0.49
N GLY A 14 10.20 3.35 0.09
CA GLY A 14 8.85 3.35 0.65
C GLY A 14 8.79 3.91 2.07
N GLU A 15 7.68 3.65 2.77
CA GLU A 15 7.43 4.14 4.13
C GLU A 15 6.88 3.02 5.02
N LEU A 16 7.34 2.93 6.27
CA LEU A 16 6.72 2.10 7.30
C LEU A 16 5.69 2.93 8.07
N VAL A 17 4.42 2.55 7.96
CA VAL A 17 3.31 3.18 8.66
C VAL A 17 2.83 2.25 9.78
N PRO A 18 2.78 2.70 11.05
CA PRO A 18 2.31 1.88 12.14
C PRO A 18 0.86 1.42 11.95
N VAL A 19 0.57 0.16 12.29
CA VAL A 19 -0.79 -0.37 12.34
C VAL A 19 -1.01 -1.14 13.65
N THR A 20 -2.25 -1.22 14.09
CA THR A 20 -2.61 -1.97 15.30
C THR A 20 -3.60 -3.07 14.93
N VAL A 21 -3.30 -4.29 15.38
CA VAL A 21 -4.22 -5.42 15.35
C VAL A 21 -4.92 -5.48 16.70
N HIS A 22 -6.24 -5.42 16.68
CA HIS A 22 -7.07 -5.52 17.86
C HIS A 22 -7.55 -6.96 18.08
N PHE A 23 -8.05 -7.25 19.28
CA PHE A 23 -8.55 -8.59 19.60
C PHE A 23 -9.74 -8.99 18.72
N ASP A 24 -10.62 -8.06 18.39
CA ASP A 24 -11.78 -8.25 17.51
C ASP A 24 -11.43 -8.31 16.01
N ASP A 25 -10.15 -8.11 15.64
CA ASP A 25 -9.67 -8.41 14.29
C ASP A 25 -9.37 -9.90 14.09
N LEU A 26 -9.23 -10.67 15.17
CA LEU A 26 -8.95 -12.11 15.11
C LEU A 26 -10.22 -12.92 14.79
N ASP A 27 -10.05 -13.98 14.02
CA ASP A 27 -11.09 -14.96 13.70
C ASP A 27 -11.26 -16.01 14.82
N ALA A 28 -12.18 -16.96 14.60
CA ALA A 28 -12.49 -18.01 15.55
C ALA A 28 -11.31 -18.96 15.86
N LEU A 29 -10.26 -18.96 15.04
CA LEU A 29 -9.04 -19.75 15.24
C LEU A 29 -7.94 -18.92 15.93
N GLY A 30 -8.22 -17.67 16.32
CA GLY A 30 -7.25 -16.78 16.95
C GLY A 30 -6.23 -16.19 15.98
N MET A 31 -6.52 -16.23 14.67
CA MET A 31 -5.66 -15.64 13.63
C MET A 31 -6.27 -14.34 13.13
N LEU A 32 -5.46 -13.40 12.68
CA LEU A 32 -5.96 -12.20 12.01
C LEU A 32 -6.82 -12.61 10.82
N HIS A 33 -8.09 -12.20 10.82
CA HIS A 33 -9.01 -12.58 9.76
C HIS A 33 -8.50 -12.07 8.40
N ASN A 34 -8.59 -12.89 7.35
CA ASN A 34 -8.01 -12.60 6.03
C ASN A 34 -8.39 -11.20 5.48
N SER A 35 -9.64 -10.78 5.66
CA SER A 35 -10.14 -9.48 5.20
C SER A 35 -9.55 -8.28 5.96
N ARG A 36 -8.89 -8.49 7.10
CA ARG A 36 -8.29 -7.42 7.91
C ARG A 36 -6.93 -6.99 7.39
N TYR A 37 -6.16 -7.87 6.74
CA TYR A 37 -4.89 -7.51 6.13
C TYR A 37 -5.02 -6.36 5.10
N PRO A 38 -5.87 -6.44 4.06
CA PRO A 38 -6.03 -5.33 3.12
C PRO A 38 -6.66 -4.09 3.78
N LEU A 39 -7.49 -4.25 4.83
CA LEU A 39 -8.06 -3.12 5.56
C LEU A 39 -7.00 -2.36 6.38
N LEU A 40 -6.06 -3.08 7.01
CA LEU A 40 -4.94 -2.46 7.72
C LEU A 40 -4.01 -1.73 6.75
N ALA A 41 -3.71 -2.33 5.60
CA ALA A 41 -2.97 -1.64 4.53
C ALA A 41 -3.72 -0.39 4.04
N GLU A 42 -5.04 -0.43 3.92
CA GLU A 42 -5.82 0.73 3.49
C GLU A 42 -5.81 1.86 4.52
N ARG A 43 -5.93 1.53 5.81
CA ARG A 43 -5.82 2.53 6.89
C ARG A 43 -4.45 3.20 6.88
N ALA A 44 -3.39 2.42 6.64
CA ALA A 44 -2.03 2.94 6.51
C ALA A 44 -1.87 3.85 5.28
N TRP A 45 -2.43 3.48 4.12
CA TRP A 45 -2.46 4.37 2.95
C TRP A 45 -3.22 5.66 3.23
N ALA A 46 -4.39 5.56 3.87
CA ALA A 46 -5.17 6.73 4.24
C ALA A 46 -4.38 7.68 5.16
N GLU A 47 -3.68 7.15 6.16
CA GLU A 47 -2.80 7.94 7.04
C GLU A 47 -1.70 8.66 6.24
N TYR A 48 -0.99 7.94 5.36
CA TYR A 48 0.05 8.49 4.50
C TYR A 48 -0.45 9.68 3.64
N TRP A 49 -1.60 9.51 2.99
CA TRP A 49 -2.18 10.51 2.10
C TRP A 49 -2.81 11.68 2.86
N HIS A 50 -3.51 11.40 3.96
CA HIS A 50 -4.10 12.42 4.83
C HIS A 50 -3.03 13.34 5.42
N GLY A 51 -1.87 12.80 5.83
CA GLY A 51 -0.73 13.57 6.31
C GLY A 51 -0.17 14.56 5.28
N ARG A 52 -0.48 14.36 3.99
CA ARG A 52 -0.04 15.19 2.85
C ARG A 52 -1.18 16.04 2.26
N GLY A 53 -2.30 16.12 2.98
CA GLY A 53 -3.44 16.97 2.64
C GLY A 53 -4.38 16.40 1.56
N PHE A 54 -4.26 15.12 1.22
CA PHE A 54 -5.21 14.43 0.34
C PHE A 54 -6.26 13.76 1.20
N ARG A 55 -7.49 14.29 1.24
CA ARG A 55 -8.58 13.78 2.08
C ARG A 55 -9.89 13.77 1.30
N PHE A 56 -10.77 12.84 1.63
CA PHE A 56 -12.13 12.84 1.13
C PHE A 56 -13.07 13.37 2.22
N ASP A 57 -13.64 14.55 1.98
CA ASP A 57 -14.49 15.24 2.95
C ASP A 57 -16.00 15.01 2.68
N GLY A 58 -16.35 13.93 2.00
CA GLY A 58 -17.75 13.54 1.73
C GLY A 58 -18.34 14.08 0.43
N ASP A 59 -17.62 14.94 -0.30
CA ASP A 59 -18.05 15.48 -1.59
C ASP A 59 -17.21 14.91 -2.75
N TRP A 60 -17.85 14.09 -3.58
CA TRP A 60 -17.23 13.49 -4.75
C TRP A 60 -16.79 14.50 -5.80
N ALA A 61 -17.51 15.61 -5.99
CA ALA A 61 -17.16 16.62 -6.96
C ALA A 61 -15.90 17.41 -6.55
N ALA A 62 -15.69 17.58 -5.23
CA ALA A 62 -14.53 18.26 -4.66
C ALA A 62 -13.35 17.33 -4.35
N ALA A 63 -13.51 16.01 -4.49
CA ALA A 63 -12.53 15.02 -4.05
C ALA A 63 -11.17 15.08 -4.79
N GLY A 64 -11.09 15.73 -5.96
CA GLY A 64 -9.83 15.92 -6.68
C GLY A 64 -9.15 14.61 -7.09
N ASP A 65 -7.97 14.32 -6.54
CA ASP A 65 -7.27 13.03 -6.73
C ASP A 65 -7.85 11.91 -5.84
N MET A 66 -8.58 12.26 -4.76
CA MET A 66 -9.26 11.27 -3.92
C MET A 66 -10.48 10.64 -4.62
N CYS A 67 -10.90 11.18 -5.77
CA CYS A 67 -11.85 10.52 -6.65
C CYS A 67 -11.14 9.40 -7.44
N ASN A 68 -10.89 8.28 -6.77
CA ASN A 68 -10.26 7.11 -7.37
C ASN A 68 -10.96 5.82 -6.91
N VAL A 69 -10.83 4.79 -7.73
CA VAL A 69 -11.46 3.49 -7.52
C VAL A 69 -10.42 2.38 -7.55
N ILE A 70 -10.66 1.33 -6.77
CA ILE A 70 -9.82 0.14 -6.72
C ILE A 70 -10.22 -0.76 -7.90
N LYS A 71 -9.28 -0.99 -8.82
CA LYS A 71 -9.44 -1.92 -9.95
C LYS A 71 -9.07 -3.35 -9.55
N GLU A 72 -8.07 -3.52 -8.70
CA GLU A 72 -7.53 -4.83 -8.32
C GLU A 72 -6.95 -4.79 -6.91
N MET A 73 -7.11 -5.89 -6.18
CA MET A 73 -6.47 -6.15 -4.89
C MET A 73 -5.97 -7.60 -4.89
N ARG A 74 -4.67 -7.78 -4.61
CA ARG A 74 -4.06 -9.09 -4.40
C ARG A 74 -3.41 -9.12 -3.03
N VAL A 75 -3.58 -10.23 -2.31
CA VAL A 75 -2.93 -10.49 -1.03
C VAL A 75 -2.42 -11.92 -1.02
N SER A 76 -1.14 -12.09 -0.73
CA SER A 76 -0.50 -13.35 -0.39
C SER A 76 -0.25 -13.37 1.13
N TYR A 77 -0.59 -14.49 1.77
CA TYR A 77 -0.43 -14.67 3.21
C TYR A 77 0.76 -15.60 3.45
N GLU A 78 1.83 -15.08 4.04
CA GLU A 78 3.09 -15.80 4.25
C GLU A 78 3.08 -16.49 5.62
N ARG A 79 2.60 -15.78 6.65
CA ARG A 79 2.59 -16.23 8.06
C ARG A 79 1.38 -15.66 8.80
N PRO A 80 0.76 -16.43 9.71
CA PRO A 80 -0.40 -15.94 10.46
C PRO A 80 0.02 -14.94 11.55
N ILE A 81 -0.70 -13.83 11.64
CA ILE A 81 -0.71 -12.99 12.85
C ILE A 81 -1.67 -13.62 13.86
N THR A 82 -1.19 -13.97 15.05
CA THR A 82 -1.95 -14.68 16.10
C THR A 82 -2.08 -13.91 17.41
N ARG A 83 -1.62 -12.65 17.43
CA ARG A 83 -1.61 -11.82 18.63
C ARG A 83 -2.07 -10.40 18.31
N PRO A 84 -2.93 -9.80 19.14
CA PRO A 84 -3.17 -8.37 19.09
C PRO A 84 -1.89 -7.62 19.44
N GLY A 85 -1.70 -6.43 18.88
CA GLY A 85 -0.51 -5.64 19.13
C GLY A 85 -0.16 -4.65 18.03
N ARG A 86 1.03 -4.08 18.15
CA ARG A 86 1.59 -3.12 17.19
C ARG A 86 2.35 -3.87 16.10
N TYR A 87 2.07 -3.47 14.86
CA TYR A 87 2.67 -3.96 13.63
C TYR A 87 2.98 -2.74 12.74
N ALA A 88 3.46 -2.99 11.53
CA ALA A 88 3.61 -1.94 10.52
C ALA A 88 3.11 -2.41 9.16
N ALA A 89 2.63 -1.48 8.36
CA ALA A 89 2.47 -1.65 6.92
C ALA A 89 3.64 -0.94 6.23
N HIS A 90 4.43 -1.68 5.46
CA HIS A 90 5.39 -1.11 4.54
C HIS A 90 4.68 -0.79 3.23
N LEU A 91 4.75 0.47 2.79
CA LEU A 91 4.00 1.00 1.65
C LEU A 91 4.96 1.53 0.58
N TRP A 92 4.67 1.24 -0.69
CA TRP A 92 5.41 1.81 -1.81
C TRP A 92 4.53 1.91 -3.06
N VAL A 93 4.98 2.67 -4.06
CA VAL A 93 4.38 2.74 -5.38
C VAL A 93 5.21 1.87 -6.33
N GLU A 94 4.59 0.82 -6.85
CA GLU A 94 5.21 -0.07 -7.84
C GLU A 94 5.18 0.57 -9.24
N ARG A 95 4.07 1.26 -9.57
CA ARG A 95 3.91 1.91 -10.86
C ARG A 95 3.07 3.18 -10.75
N LEU A 96 3.60 4.28 -11.29
CA LEU A 96 2.90 5.55 -11.43
C LEU A 96 2.58 5.83 -12.91
N GLY A 97 1.35 5.54 -13.34
CA GLY A 97 0.87 5.83 -14.69
C GLY A 97 0.24 7.23 -14.82
N ARG A 98 -0.37 7.49 -15.98
CA ARG A 98 -1.11 8.74 -16.22
C ARG A 98 -2.38 8.82 -15.38
N THR A 99 -3.23 7.78 -15.44
CA THR A 99 -4.52 7.71 -14.75
C THR A 99 -4.58 6.60 -13.69
N GLY A 100 -3.67 5.63 -13.77
CA GLY A 100 -3.61 4.48 -12.91
C GLY A 100 -2.38 4.49 -12.02
N LEU A 101 -2.48 3.86 -10.86
CA LEU A 101 -1.41 3.76 -9.88
C LEU A 101 -1.43 2.36 -9.25
N THR A 102 -0.29 1.69 -9.17
CA THR A 102 -0.14 0.40 -8.49
C THR A 102 0.61 0.62 -7.18
N TYR A 103 -0.07 0.42 -6.07
CA TYR A 103 0.55 0.33 -4.74
C TYR A 103 1.07 -1.08 -4.52
N GLY A 104 2.25 -1.19 -3.93
CA GLY A 104 2.67 -2.40 -3.23
C GLY A 104 2.57 -2.19 -1.72
N PHE A 105 2.33 -3.27 -1.00
CA PHE A 105 2.36 -3.26 0.46
C PHE A 105 2.84 -4.59 1.03
N ARG A 106 3.38 -4.53 2.24
CA ARG A 106 3.45 -5.71 3.13
C ARG A 106 3.04 -5.35 4.55
N LEU A 107 2.34 -6.26 5.20
CA LEU A 107 2.11 -6.23 6.64
C LEU A 107 3.28 -6.96 7.32
N CYS A 108 3.90 -6.28 8.28
CA CYS A 108 5.13 -6.72 8.90
C CYS A 108 5.15 -6.45 10.41
N SER A 109 6.13 -7.02 11.12
CA SER A 109 6.42 -6.68 12.52
C SER A 109 6.65 -5.17 12.68
N ALA A 110 6.50 -4.65 13.90
CA ALA A 110 6.62 -3.22 14.16
C ALA A 110 7.99 -2.62 13.74
N ASP A 111 9.04 -3.43 13.72
CA ASP A 111 10.39 -3.07 13.25
C ASP A 111 10.61 -3.33 11.75
N GLY A 112 9.59 -3.81 11.03
CA GLY A 112 9.67 -4.12 9.61
C GLY A 112 10.46 -5.38 9.23
N ALA A 113 10.98 -6.14 10.20
CA ALA A 113 11.85 -7.28 9.94
C ALA A 113 11.09 -8.50 9.38
N GLU A 114 9.94 -8.84 9.96
CA GLU A 114 9.17 -10.03 9.63
C GLU A 114 7.96 -9.70 8.75
N THR A 115 7.83 -10.33 7.59
CA THR A 115 6.63 -10.20 6.72
C THR A 115 5.58 -11.25 7.09
N TYR A 116 4.34 -10.82 7.27
CA TYR A 116 3.17 -11.68 7.51
C TYR A 116 2.32 -11.88 6.26
N ALA A 117 2.11 -10.80 5.50
CA ALA A 117 1.39 -10.82 4.24
C ALA A 117 1.92 -9.70 3.35
N GLN A 118 1.77 -9.88 2.04
CA GLN A 118 2.16 -8.88 1.06
C GLN A 118 1.22 -8.89 -0.13
N GLY A 119 1.23 -7.82 -0.90
CA GLY A 119 0.38 -7.73 -2.05
C GLY A 119 0.44 -6.37 -2.72
N HIS A 120 -0.54 -6.16 -3.59
CA HIS A 120 -0.65 -4.92 -4.34
C HIS A 120 -2.10 -4.52 -4.53
N ARG A 121 -2.27 -3.23 -4.80
CA ARG A 121 -3.57 -2.64 -5.13
C ARG A 121 -3.42 -1.73 -6.34
N VAL A 122 -4.27 -1.92 -7.34
CA VAL A 122 -4.34 -1.05 -8.51
C VAL A 122 -5.49 -0.07 -8.36
N LEU A 123 -5.20 1.22 -8.50
CA LEU A 123 -6.19 2.30 -8.43
C LEU A 123 -6.23 3.04 -9.76
N VAL A 124 -7.39 3.61 -10.04
CA VAL A 124 -7.61 4.48 -11.19
C VAL A 124 -8.27 5.75 -10.70
N ARG A 125 -7.66 6.91 -10.98
CA ARG A 125 -8.33 8.20 -10.79
C ARG A 125 -9.44 8.33 -11.81
N VAL A 126 -10.62 8.71 -11.36
CA VAL A 126 -11.80 8.91 -12.20
C VAL A 126 -12.30 10.34 -12.09
N ASP A 127 -12.86 10.84 -13.18
CA ASP A 127 -13.62 12.08 -13.14
C ASP A 127 -14.94 11.84 -12.39
N ALA A 128 -15.22 12.67 -11.40
CA ALA A 128 -16.36 12.47 -10.49
C ALA A 128 -17.73 12.53 -11.18
N ARG A 129 -17.83 13.19 -12.34
CA ARG A 129 -19.10 13.35 -13.08
C ARG A 129 -19.33 12.23 -14.08
N THR A 130 -18.27 11.82 -14.79
CA THR A 130 -18.34 10.88 -15.90
C THR A 130 -17.94 9.46 -15.52
N LEU A 131 -17.28 9.29 -14.37
CA LEU A 131 -16.67 8.04 -13.90
C LEU A 131 -15.68 7.42 -14.90
N ARG A 132 -15.13 8.24 -15.81
CA ARG A 132 -14.10 7.84 -16.76
C ARG A 132 -12.70 8.12 -16.19
N PRO A 133 -11.68 7.31 -16.55
CA PRO A 133 -10.31 7.56 -16.11
C PRO A 133 -9.83 8.97 -16.46
N THR A 134 -9.21 9.66 -15.50
CA THR A 134 -8.68 11.02 -15.68
C THR A 134 -7.25 11.12 -15.12
N PRO A 135 -6.35 11.95 -15.68
CA PRO A 135 -4.94 11.98 -15.26
C PRO A 135 -4.75 12.42 -13.81
N TRP A 136 -3.85 11.81 -13.03
CA TRP A 136 -3.48 12.34 -11.71
C TRP A 136 -2.95 13.77 -11.79
N SER A 137 -3.22 14.60 -10.77
CA SER A 137 -2.63 15.95 -10.70
C SER A 137 -1.10 15.88 -10.51
N ASP A 138 -0.39 16.95 -10.90
CA ASP A 138 1.06 17.04 -10.69
C ASP A 138 1.44 16.95 -9.20
N ARG A 139 0.58 17.48 -8.31
CA ARG A 139 0.76 17.37 -6.86
C ARG A 139 0.71 15.92 -6.39
N ALA A 140 -0.30 15.16 -6.83
CA ALA A 140 -0.42 13.74 -6.47
C ALA A 140 0.73 12.93 -7.05
N ARG A 141 1.13 13.21 -8.29
CA ARG A 141 2.27 12.53 -8.94
C ARG A 141 3.59 12.81 -8.21
N ALA A 142 3.83 14.04 -7.76
CA ALA A 142 5.02 14.39 -6.99
C ALA A 142 5.08 13.60 -5.67
N VAL A 143 3.98 13.57 -4.91
CA VAL A 143 3.91 12.82 -3.64
C VAL A 143 4.01 11.30 -3.85
N ALA A 144 3.41 10.77 -4.91
CA ALA A 144 3.54 9.35 -5.24
C ALA A 144 4.98 8.99 -5.67
N ALA A 145 5.72 9.93 -6.27
CA ALA A 145 7.08 9.71 -6.71
C ALA A 145 8.05 9.46 -5.54
N ASP A 146 7.80 10.07 -4.38
CA ASP A 146 8.59 9.84 -3.16
C ASP A 146 8.55 8.38 -2.67
N LEU A 147 7.52 7.63 -3.07
CA LEU A 147 7.33 6.22 -2.72
C LEU A 147 7.68 5.26 -3.87
N LEU A 148 8.14 5.76 -5.02
CA LEU A 148 8.44 4.88 -6.14
C LEU A 148 9.52 3.88 -5.75
N ARG A 149 9.20 2.59 -5.92
CA ARG A 149 10.19 1.53 -5.79
C ARG A 149 11.29 1.76 -6.84
N PRO A 150 12.57 1.78 -6.45
CA PRO A 150 13.66 1.83 -7.41
C PRO A 150 13.58 0.66 -8.38
N ALA A 151 13.81 0.91 -9.67
CA ALA A 151 13.97 -0.16 -10.64
C ALA A 151 15.09 -1.09 -10.14
N THR A 152 14.73 -2.35 -9.88
CA THR A 152 15.70 -3.38 -9.50
C THR A 152 16.14 -4.09 -10.78
N ALA A 153 17.42 -4.43 -10.93
CA ALA A 153 17.92 -5.22 -12.07
C ALA A 153 17.17 -6.56 -12.27
N GLU A 154 16.51 -7.06 -11.23
CA GLU A 154 15.69 -8.27 -11.25
C GLU A 154 14.36 -8.11 -12.03
N ALA A 155 13.80 -6.89 -12.10
CA ALA A 155 12.56 -6.62 -12.85
C ALA A 155 12.79 -6.61 -14.37
N GLU A 156 14.02 -6.30 -14.82
CA GLU A 156 14.42 -6.42 -16.22
C GLU A 156 14.54 -7.88 -16.64
N ALA A 157 15.04 -8.75 -15.74
CA ALA A 157 15.18 -10.19 -16.01
C ALA A 157 13.82 -10.91 -16.10
N GLU A 158 12.85 -10.60 -15.22
CA GLU A 158 11.50 -11.17 -15.31
C GLU A 158 10.76 -10.70 -16.58
N ALA A 159 10.93 -9.43 -16.99
CA ALA A 159 10.36 -8.91 -18.23
C ALA A 159 10.98 -9.54 -19.49
N GLU A 160 12.28 -9.86 -19.49
CA GLU A 160 12.95 -10.58 -20.59
C GLU A 160 12.50 -12.05 -20.68
N THR A 161 12.19 -12.68 -19.54
CA THR A 161 11.74 -14.07 -19.49
C THR A 161 10.31 -14.24 -20.00
N ASP A 162 9.43 -13.28 -19.73
CA ASP A 162 8.03 -13.28 -20.20
C ASP A 162 7.95 -13.05 -21.73
N VAL A 163 8.81 -12.19 -22.28
CA VAL A 163 8.94 -11.98 -23.74
C VAL A 163 9.51 -13.20 -24.46
N ALA A 164 10.40 -13.96 -23.81
CA ALA A 164 10.94 -15.20 -24.37
C ALA A 164 9.94 -16.37 -24.33
N ALA A 165 9.03 -16.39 -23.36
CA ALA A 165 7.99 -17.42 -23.24
C ALA A 165 6.86 -17.24 -24.27
N ASP A 166 6.55 -16.01 -24.68
CA ASP A 166 5.53 -15.70 -25.70
C ASP A 166 6.04 -15.88 -27.15
N ALA A 167 7.34 -16.16 -27.33
CA ALA A 167 8.00 -16.34 -28.63
C ALA A 167 8.29 -17.82 -28.98
N ALA A 168 7.90 -18.77 -28.12
CA ALA A 168 8.10 -20.22 -28.28
C ALA A 168 6.78 -20.96 -28.49
#